data_AF-A0A800J500-F1
#
_entry.id   AF-A0A800J500-F1
#
_cell.length_a   1.000
_cell.length_b   1.000
_cell.length_c   1.000
_cell.angle_alpha   90.00
_cell.angle_beta   90.00
_cell.angle_gamma   90.00
#
_symmetry.space_group_name_H-M   'P 1'
#
loop_
_entity.id
_entity.type
_entity.pdbx_description
1 polymer ?
#
loop_
_entity_poly.entity_id
_entity_poly.type
_entity_poly.pdbx_seq_one_letter_code
_entity_poly.pdbx_strand_id
1 'polypeptide(L)'
;MSRETDPVRGLALRLMEDLGRDLLGEPLQARGWSFGYDRARRRLGACHPASRRITLSAARADELAEAEVEDTIRHEIAHAIDWERRGTTNHDATWKAVARACGASPSRTFKGDLAHADATYEGTCPSCGITVGFYRQPVRAHRCRACHRAGQPAFLRVTHSRSGRVIWPGGEEAGGFAGWAGFEASCPGCGKTVRKARHPRRPQACGACCERHAAGRYDERFRLVFRRPS
;
A
#
# COMPACT_ATOMS: atom_id res chain seq x y z
N MET A 1 27.08 -0.51 1.04
CA MET A 1 27.33 -0.50 -0.42
C MET A 1 27.67 0.92 -0.82
N SER A 2 28.88 1.13 -1.33
CA SER A 2 29.36 2.42 -1.84
C SER A 2 28.37 3.00 -2.86
N ARG A 3 28.17 4.32 -2.85
CA ARG A 3 27.24 5.05 -3.75
C ARG A 3 27.70 5.09 -5.22
N GLU A 4 28.81 4.46 -5.56
CA GLU A 4 29.56 4.83 -6.77
C GLU A 4 29.35 3.94 -8.00
N THR A 5 28.58 2.84 -7.91
CA THR A 5 28.07 2.13 -9.10
C THR A 5 26.75 1.43 -8.81
N ASP A 6 25.68 2.20 -8.67
CA ASP A 6 24.31 1.68 -8.58
C ASP A 6 23.74 1.52 -10.00
N PRO A 7 23.75 0.31 -10.60
CA PRO A 7 23.39 0.10 -12.00
C PRO A 7 21.93 0.45 -12.28
N VAL A 8 21.03 0.21 -11.32
CA VAL A 8 19.61 0.53 -11.43
C VAL A 8 19.39 2.04 -11.43
N ARG A 9 20.07 2.79 -10.57
CA ARG A 9 20.07 4.25 -10.64
C ARG A 9 20.65 4.75 -11.95
N GLY A 10 21.75 4.17 -12.42
CA GLY A 10 22.36 4.51 -13.70
C GLY A 10 21.38 4.32 -14.86
N LEU A 11 20.70 3.16 -14.91
CA LEU A 11 19.64 2.86 -15.86
C LEU A 11 18.52 3.89 -15.78
N ALA A 12 18.00 4.17 -14.58
CA ALA A 12 16.91 5.12 -14.40
C ALA A 12 17.25 6.53 -14.88
N LEU A 13 18.45 7.02 -14.58
CA LEU A 13 18.88 8.35 -15.01
C LEU A 13 19.06 8.42 -16.54
N ARG A 14 19.61 7.37 -17.17
CA ARG A 14 19.68 7.30 -18.64
C ARG A 14 18.30 7.30 -19.28
N LEU A 15 17.38 6.45 -18.80
CA LEU A 15 16.01 6.41 -19.31
C LEU A 15 15.26 7.73 -19.12
N MET A 16 15.43 8.40 -17.99
CA MET A 16 14.84 9.73 -17.75
C MET A 16 15.37 10.80 -18.71
N GLU A 17 16.65 10.69 -19.09
CA GLU A 17 17.25 11.57 -20.07
C GLU A 17 16.72 11.27 -21.48
N ASP A 18 16.88 10.03 -21.94
CA ASP A 18 16.55 9.60 -23.30
C ASP A 18 15.05 9.80 -23.59
N LEU A 19 14.18 9.25 -22.73
CA LEU A 19 12.72 9.37 -22.92
C LEU A 19 12.22 10.81 -22.74
N GLY A 20 12.88 11.60 -21.89
CA GLY A 20 12.59 13.02 -21.77
C GLY A 20 12.87 13.74 -23.09
N ARG A 21 14.06 13.55 -23.66
CA ARG A 21 14.43 14.13 -24.96
C ARG A 21 13.46 13.71 -26.06
N ASP A 22 13.18 12.42 -26.16
CA ASP A 22 12.34 11.87 -27.23
C ASP A 22 10.89 12.34 -27.16
N LEU A 23 10.33 12.46 -25.95
CA LEU A 23 8.89 12.67 -25.76
C LEU A 23 8.50 14.08 -25.27
N LEU A 24 9.45 14.86 -24.74
CA LEU A 24 9.24 16.22 -24.25
C LEU A 24 10.20 17.25 -24.90
N GLY A 25 11.19 16.80 -25.67
CA GLY A 25 12.21 17.66 -26.28
C GLY A 25 13.40 17.98 -25.37
N GLU A 26 13.36 17.58 -24.10
CA GLU A 26 14.45 17.79 -23.13
C GLU A 26 14.43 16.73 -22.01
N PRO A 27 15.56 16.45 -21.35
CA PRO A 27 15.63 15.50 -20.24
C PRO A 27 14.64 15.82 -19.11
N LEU A 28 14.07 14.80 -18.48
CA LEU A 28 13.22 14.99 -17.29
C LEU A 28 13.99 15.70 -16.15
N GLN A 29 15.30 15.50 -16.06
CA GLN A 29 16.20 16.14 -15.11
C GLN A 29 16.26 17.66 -15.30
N ALA A 30 16.25 18.15 -16.55
CA ALA A 30 16.21 19.58 -16.85
C ALA A 30 14.89 20.22 -16.36
N ARG A 31 13.83 19.42 -16.32
CA ARG A 31 12.53 19.76 -15.73
C ARG A 31 12.47 19.53 -14.22
N GLY A 32 13.60 19.29 -13.54
CA GLY A 32 13.69 19.11 -12.09
C GLY A 32 13.25 17.74 -11.59
N TRP A 33 13.07 16.74 -12.46
CA TRP A 33 12.76 15.39 -12.01
C TRP A 33 13.99 14.66 -11.47
N SER A 34 13.78 13.85 -10.44
CA SER A 34 14.84 13.07 -9.80
C SER A 34 14.44 11.61 -9.58
N PHE A 35 15.44 10.72 -9.51
CA PHE A 35 15.27 9.31 -9.16
C PHE A 35 15.81 8.98 -7.77
N GLY A 36 15.14 8.10 -7.04
CA GLY A 36 15.71 7.45 -5.87
C GLY A 36 14.92 6.26 -5.39
N TYR A 37 15.35 5.66 -4.27
CA TYR A 37 14.62 4.54 -3.68
C TYR A 37 13.63 4.99 -2.61
N ASP A 38 12.60 4.18 -2.42
CA ASP A 38 11.75 4.21 -1.24
C ASP A 38 11.72 2.84 -0.53
N ARG A 39 10.97 2.76 0.58
CA ARG A 39 10.86 1.55 1.41
C ARG A 39 9.50 0.86 1.25
N ALA A 40 8.79 1.11 0.16
CA ALA A 40 7.48 0.52 -0.08
C ALA A 40 7.62 -0.99 -0.33
N ARG A 41 6.79 -1.81 0.29
CA ARG A 41 6.87 -3.28 0.13
C ARG A 41 5.74 -3.88 -0.71
N ARG A 42 4.75 -3.06 -1.08
CA ARG A 42 3.52 -3.48 -1.80
C ARG A 42 3.41 -2.96 -3.23
N ARG A 43 4.38 -2.16 -3.67
CA ARG A 43 4.46 -1.61 -5.03
C ARG A 43 5.92 -1.64 -5.48
N LEU A 44 6.12 -1.75 -6.79
CA LEU A 44 7.45 -1.80 -7.38
C LEU A 44 8.05 -0.40 -7.50
N GLY A 45 7.31 0.53 -8.11
CA GLY A 45 7.69 1.93 -8.27
C GLY A 45 6.61 2.91 -7.81
N ALA A 46 6.90 4.21 -7.88
CA ALA A 46 5.91 5.28 -7.95
C ALA A 46 6.47 6.57 -8.55
N CYS A 47 5.60 7.30 -9.25
CA CYS A 47 5.77 8.67 -9.65
C CYS A 47 5.12 9.63 -8.63
N HIS A 48 5.85 10.70 -8.25
CA HIS A 48 5.42 11.75 -7.33
C HIS A 48 5.47 13.11 -8.04
N PRO A 49 4.43 13.50 -8.78
CA PRO A 49 4.50 14.70 -9.62
C PRO A 49 4.67 16.01 -8.84
N ALA A 50 4.04 16.13 -7.67
CA ALA A 50 4.14 17.32 -6.83
C ALA A 50 5.57 17.64 -6.36
N SER A 51 6.42 16.62 -6.22
CA SER A 51 7.83 16.75 -5.85
C SER A 51 8.78 16.39 -6.98
N ARG A 52 8.26 16.17 -8.20
CA ARG A 52 9.00 15.74 -9.39
C ARG A 52 9.98 14.61 -9.08
N ARG A 53 9.48 13.54 -8.48
CA ARG A 53 10.32 12.41 -8.05
C ARG A 53 9.77 11.10 -8.57
N ILE A 54 10.64 10.27 -9.12
CA ILE A 54 10.37 8.87 -9.44
C ILE A 54 11.08 8.01 -8.41
N THR A 55 10.39 7.00 -7.88
CA THR A 55 10.98 6.06 -6.93
C THR A 55 10.79 4.60 -7.32
N LEU A 56 11.81 3.79 -7.06
CA LEU A 56 11.73 2.33 -7.05
C LEU A 56 11.79 1.83 -5.59
N SER A 57 11.11 0.76 -5.27
CA SER A 57 11.23 0.10 -3.97
C SER A 57 12.60 -0.55 -3.85
N ALA A 58 13.39 -0.14 -2.85
CA ALA A 58 14.66 -0.81 -2.54
C ALA A 58 14.44 -2.28 -2.17
N ALA A 59 13.32 -2.61 -1.51
CA ALA A 59 13.03 -3.98 -1.10
C ALA A 59 12.67 -4.89 -2.27
N ARG A 60 12.24 -4.35 -3.41
CA ARG A 60 11.86 -5.14 -4.60
C ARG A 60 12.91 -5.10 -5.69
N ALA A 61 13.73 -4.06 -5.75
CA ALA A 61 14.81 -3.95 -6.74
C ALA A 61 15.75 -5.15 -6.72
N ASP A 62 16.02 -5.72 -5.54
CA ASP A 62 16.90 -6.88 -5.37
C ASP A 62 16.23 -8.23 -5.73
N GLU A 63 14.89 -8.27 -5.81
CA GLU A 63 14.12 -9.50 -6.04
C GLU A 63 13.68 -9.67 -7.50
N LEU A 64 13.64 -8.57 -8.26
CA LEU A 64 13.12 -8.54 -9.62
C LEU A 64 14.20 -8.86 -10.65
N ALA A 65 13.78 -9.47 -11.76
CA ALA A 65 14.64 -9.57 -12.93
C ALA A 65 14.94 -8.16 -13.49
N GLU A 66 16.10 -7.98 -14.13
CA GLU A 66 16.50 -6.68 -14.69
C GLU A 66 15.45 -6.08 -15.63
N ALA A 67 14.82 -6.91 -16.48
CA ALA A 67 13.75 -6.49 -17.37
C ALA A 67 12.51 -5.98 -16.62
N GLU A 68 12.17 -6.53 -15.45
CA GLU A 68 11.04 -6.07 -14.63
C GLU A 68 11.37 -4.76 -13.90
N VAL A 69 12.64 -4.59 -13.50
CA VAL A 69 13.15 -3.32 -12.97
C VAL A 69 13.06 -2.23 -14.03
N GLU A 70 13.52 -2.51 -15.25
CA GLU A 70 13.46 -1.58 -16.37
C GLU A 70 12.01 -1.22 -16.73
N ASP A 71 11.12 -2.20 -16.89
CA ASP A 71 9.70 -1.97 -17.17
C ASP A 71 9.04 -1.11 -16.10
N THR A 72 9.35 -1.36 -14.82
CA THR A 72 8.86 -0.55 -13.70
C THR A 72 9.35 0.89 -13.80
N ILE A 73 10.63 1.11 -14.08
CA ILE A 73 11.18 2.47 -14.22
C ILE A 73 10.52 3.20 -15.40
N ARG A 74 10.40 2.55 -16.56
CA ARG A 74 9.73 3.12 -17.74
C ARG A 74 8.27 3.45 -17.46
N HIS A 75 7.57 2.61 -16.68
CA HIS A 75 6.20 2.84 -16.23
C HIS A 75 6.06 4.13 -15.43
N GLU A 76 6.94 4.34 -14.45
CA GLU A 76 6.92 5.56 -13.62
C GLU A 76 7.39 6.80 -14.39
N ILE A 77 8.32 6.65 -15.34
CA ILE A 77 8.69 7.72 -16.29
C ILE A 77 7.50 8.10 -17.17
N ALA A 78 6.71 7.13 -17.65
CA ALA A 78 5.51 7.41 -18.43
C ALA A 78 4.50 8.25 -17.63
N HIS A 79 4.35 8.00 -16.32
CA HIS A 79 3.55 8.86 -15.44
C HIS A 79 4.11 10.28 -15.34
N ALA A 80 5.43 10.45 -15.26
CA ALA A 80 6.07 11.77 -15.23
C ALA A 80 5.86 12.55 -16.54
N ILE A 81 6.04 11.90 -17.69
CA ILE A 81 5.85 12.50 -19.02
C ILE A 81 4.38 12.87 -19.26
N ASP A 82 3.46 11.99 -18.90
CA ASP A 82 2.02 12.26 -18.98
C ASP A 82 1.64 13.46 -18.10
N TRP A 83 2.19 13.55 -16.88
CA TRP A 83 2.02 14.73 -16.03
C TRP A 83 2.56 16.02 -16.66
N GLU A 84 3.77 16.01 -17.24
CA GLU A 84 4.34 17.19 -17.91
C GLU A 84 3.48 17.66 -19.09
N ARG A 85 2.81 16.74 -19.78
CA ARG A 85 1.96 17.06 -20.94
C ARG A 85 0.61 17.65 -20.57
N ARG A 86 -0.04 17.16 -19.51
CA ARG A 86 -1.45 17.52 -19.20
C ARG A 86 -1.75 17.91 -17.75
N GLY A 87 -0.77 17.89 -16.86
CA GLY A 87 -0.94 18.25 -15.44
C GLY A 87 -1.72 17.24 -14.60
N THR A 88 -1.92 16.01 -15.10
CA THR A 88 -2.55 14.90 -14.38
C THR A 88 -2.00 13.58 -14.92
N THR A 89 -2.08 12.51 -14.14
CA THR A 89 -1.70 11.18 -14.61
C THR A 89 -2.50 10.07 -13.93
N ASN A 90 -2.90 9.08 -14.72
CA ASN A 90 -3.64 7.88 -14.31
C ASN A 90 -3.53 6.85 -15.45
N HIS A 91 -3.88 5.58 -15.22
CA HIS A 91 -3.77 4.52 -16.25
C HIS A 91 -4.86 4.58 -17.35
N ASP A 92 -5.25 5.77 -17.79
CA ASP A 92 -6.22 6.00 -18.87
C ASP A 92 -5.63 5.71 -20.26
N ALA A 93 -6.42 5.94 -21.32
CA ALA A 93 -5.96 5.69 -22.69
C ALA A 93 -4.75 6.54 -23.08
N THR A 94 -4.70 7.79 -22.63
CA THR A 94 -3.61 8.74 -22.89
C THR A 94 -2.32 8.25 -22.25
N TRP A 95 -2.35 7.91 -20.97
CA TRP A 95 -1.18 7.35 -20.30
C TRP A 95 -0.75 6.03 -20.93
N LYS A 96 -1.68 5.15 -21.34
CA LYS A 96 -1.31 3.90 -22.02
C LYS A 96 -0.59 4.14 -23.35
N ALA A 97 -0.90 5.22 -24.05
CA ALA A 97 -0.16 5.62 -25.25
C ALA A 97 1.26 6.07 -24.89
N VAL A 98 1.41 6.89 -23.84
CA VAL A 98 2.72 7.32 -23.33
C VAL A 98 3.54 6.12 -22.82
N ALA A 99 2.94 5.21 -22.06
CA ALA A 99 3.59 4.00 -21.55
C ALA A 99 4.18 3.16 -22.69
N ARG A 100 3.42 2.92 -23.76
CA ARG A 100 3.92 2.22 -24.95
C ARG A 100 5.05 2.98 -25.64
N ALA A 101 4.94 4.31 -25.76
CA ALA A 101 5.99 5.14 -26.32
C ALA A 101 7.28 5.10 -25.48
N CYS A 102 7.16 4.97 -24.16
CA CYS A 102 8.29 4.76 -23.25
C CYS A 102 8.86 3.33 -23.27
N GLY A 103 8.26 2.40 -24.02
CA GLY A 103 8.62 0.97 -24.00
C GLY A 103 8.17 0.24 -22.73
N ALA A 104 7.24 0.82 -21.95
CA ALA A 104 6.66 0.19 -20.77
C ALA A 104 5.41 -0.64 -21.12
N SER A 105 5.14 -1.65 -20.31
CA SER A 105 3.88 -2.36 -20.28
C SER A 105 2.72 -1.42 -19.91
N PRO A 106 1.64 -1.31 -20.72
CA PRO A 106 0.49 -0.46 -20.43
C PRO A 106 -0.46 -1.06 -19.39
N SER A 107 -0.03 -2.09 -18.65
CA SER A 107 -0.78 -2.71 -17.56
C SER A 107 -0.69 -1.88 -16.30
N ARG A 108 -1.81 -1.71 -15.59
CA ARG A 108 -1.85 -1.07 -14.26
C ARG A 108 -1.26 -1.96 -13.16
N THR A 109 -1.27 -3.27 -13.36
CA THR A 109 -0.90 -4.25 -12.34
C THR A 109 0.26 -5.08 -12.82
N PHE A 110 1.31 -5.11 -12.00
CA PHE A 110 2.30 -6.16 -12.03
C PHE A 110 1.61 -7.51 -11.81
N LYS A 111 1.96 -8.50 -12.64
CA LYS A 111 1.34 -9.83 -12.61
C LYS A 111 2.21 -10.89 -11.92
N GLY A 112 3.45 -10.57 -11.55
CA GLY A 112 4.31 -11.50 -10.84
C GLY A 112 3.94 -11.63 -9.36
N ASP A 113 4.33 -12.76 -8.76
CA ASP A 113 4.18 -12.99 -7.35
C ASP A 113 5.23 -12.19 -6.58
N LEU A 114 4.81 -11.10 -5.96
CA LEU A 114 5.63 -10.45 -4.95
C LEU A 114 5.58 -11.32 -3.70
N ALA A 115 6.65 -12.07 -3.47
CA ALA A 115 6.80 -12.87 -2.27
C ALA A 115 6.46 -12.01 -1.04
N HIS A 116 5.55 -12.52 -0.23
CA HIS A 116 5.24 -11.98 1.11
C HIS A 116 6.23 -12.48 2.16
N ALA A 117 7.35 -13.09 1.73
CA ALA A 117 8.33 -13.74 2.60
C ALA A 117 8.89 -12.80 3.69
N ASP A 118 8.84 -11.49 3.49
CA ASP A 118 9.29 -10.48 4.45
C ASP A 118 8.18 -9.89 5.34
N ALA A 119 6.94 -10.38 5.23
CA ALA A 119 5.84 -9.90 6.05
C ALA A 119 6.04 -10.28 7.52
N THR A 120 6.03 -9.27 8.41
CA THR A 120 6.20 -9.46 9.86
C THR A 120 5.05 -10.23 10.52
N TYR A 121 3.87 -10.19 9.91
CA TYR A 121 2.71 -10.96 10.33
C TYR A 121 2.07 -11.64 9.12
N GLU A 122 1.59 -12.85 9.31
CA GLU A 122 0.91 -13.64 8.30
C GLU A 122 -0.53 -13.88 8.75
N GLY A 123 -1.49 -13.65 7.87
CA GLY A 123 -2.89 -14.01 8.06
C GLY A 123 -3.29 -15.17 7.18
N THR A 124 -3.81 -16.24 7.77
CA THR A 124 -4.26 -17.44 7.04
C THR A 124 -5.75 -17.62 7.24
N CYS A 125 -6.50 -17.82 6.16
CA CYS A 125 -7.91 -18.15 6.25
C CYS A 125 -8.08 -19.63 6.64
N PRO A 126 -8.73 -19.96 7.78
CA PRO A 126 -8.95 -21.36 8.16
C PRO A 126 -9.95 -22.08 7.25
N SER A 127 -10.80 -21.35 6.52
CA SER A 127 -11.82 -21.93 5.64
C SER A 127 -11.27 -22.27 4.26
N CYS A 128 -10.50 -21.38 3.64
CA CYS A 128 -10.02 -21.57 2.26
C CYS A 128 -8.49 -21.62 2.11
N GLY A 129 -7.73 -21.53 3.20
CA GLY A 129 -6.26 -21.65 3.20
C GLY A 129 -5.49 -20.43 2.65
N ILE A 130 -6.14 -19.43 2.05
CA ILE A 130 -5.47 -18.24 1.52
C ILE A 130 -4.63 -17.55 2.60
N THR A 131 -3.40 -17.18 2.24
CA THR A 131 -2.47 -16.42 3.08
C THR A 131 -2.37 -14.96 2.65
N VAL A 132 -2.13 -14.07 3.61
CA VAL A 132 -1.98 -12.62 3.41
C VAL A 132 -0.87 -12.09 4.31
N GLY A 133 0.12 -11.41 3.73
CA GLY A 133 1.19 -10.75 4.48
C GLY A 133 0.80 -9.37 5.01
N PHE A 134 1.15 -9.07 6.27
CA PHE A 134 1.08 -7.74 6.89
C PHE A 134 2.45 -7.28 7.39
N TYR A 135 2.83 -6.06 6.99
CA TYR A 135 4.10 -5.43 7.42
C TYR A 135 4.04 -4.73 8.78
N ARG A 136 2.85 -4.66 9.38
CA ARG A 136 2.59 -4.08 10.70
C ARG A 136 1.50 -4.89 11.36
N GLN A 137 1.50 -4.91 12.68
CA GLN A 137 0.50 -5.65 13.43
C GLN A 137 -0.90 -5.12 13.11
N PRO A 138 -1.82 -5.95 12.61
CA PRO A 138 -3.19 -5.53 12.39
C PRO A 138 -3.91 -5.43 13.74
N VAL A 139 -4.28 -4.20 14.13
CA VAL A 139 -5.08 -3.94 15.34
C VAL A 139 -6.59 -4.17 15.15
N ARG A 140 -6.99 -4.59 13.95
CA ARG A 140 -8.37 -4.94 13.59
C ARG A 140 -8.37 -6.34 13.00
N ALA A 141 -9.44 -7.09 13.25
CA ALA A 141 -9.66 -8.35 12.58
C ALA A 141 -9.89 -8.13 11.08
N HIS A 142 -9.37 -9.04 10.26
CA HIS A 142 -9.50 -9.00 8.80
C HIS A 142 -10.35 -10.18 8.33
N ARG A 143 -11.38 -9.91 7.52
CA ARG A 143 -12.14 -10.97 6.84
C ARG A 143 -11.36 -11.49 5.62
N CYS A 144 -11.47 -12.77 5.34
CA CYS A 144 -11.00 -13.35 4.11
C CYS A 144 -11.82 -12.79 2.94
N ARG A 145 -11.16 -12.16 1.98
CA ARG A 145 -11.83 -11.51 0.84
C ARG A 145 -12.53 -12.53 -0.06
N ALA A 146 -11.93 -13.71 -0.26
CA ALA A 146 -12.51 -14.77 -1.08
C ALA A 146 -13.79 -15.33 -0.44
N CYS A 147 -13.70 -15.77 0.82
CA CYS A 147 -14.85 -16.29 1.56
C CYS A 147 -15.96 -15.24 1.72
N HIS A 148 -15.62 -13.99 2.02
CA HIS A 148 -16.62 -12.92 2.14
C HIS A 148 -17.39 -12.70 0.83
N ARG A 149 -16.71 -12.76 -0.33
CA ARG A 149 -17.39 -12.70 -1.65
C ARG A 149 -18.30 -13.90 -1.90
N ALA A 150 -17.95 -15.06 -1.34
CA ALA A 150 -18.79 -16.26 -1.36
C ALA A 150 -19.87 -16.27 -0.27
N GLY A 151 -20.09 -15.16 0.46
CA GLY A 151 -21.08 -15.07 1.53
C GLY A 151 -20.72 -15.80 2.83
N GLN A 152 -19.49 -16.32 2.94
CA GLN A 152 -19.03 -17.09 4.09
C GLN A 152 -18.41 -16.19 5.16
N PRO A 153 -18.79 -16.32 6.45
CA PRO A 153 -18.12 -15.63 7.54
C PRO A 153 -16.75 -16.29 7.77
N ALA A 154 -15.67 -15.64 7.35
CA ALA A 154 -14.33 -16.12 7.64
C ALA A 154 -13.39 -14.95 7.95
N PHE A 155 -12.79 -14.97 9.13
CA PHE A 155 -11.72 -14.09 9.58
C PHE A 155 -10.38 -14.80 9.51
N LEU A 156 -9.35 -14.04 9.13
CA LEU A 156 -7.98 -14.53 9.04
C LEU A 156 -7.43 -14.80 10.44
N ARG A 157 -6.81 -15.96 10.64
CA ARG A 157 -5.91 -16.24 11.75
C ARG A 157 -4.61 -15.50 11.50
N VAL A 158 -4.28 -14.51 12.32
CA VAL A 158 -3.07 -13.70 12.16
C VAL A 158 -2.02 -14.07 13.19
N THR A 159 -0.82 -14.42 12.74
CA THR A 159 0.35 -14.73 13.58
C THR A 159 1.52 -13.81 13.27
N HIS A 160 2.36 -13.55 14.27
CA HIS A 160 3.68 -12.97 14.05
C HIS A 160 4.62 -14.01 13.44
N SER A 161 5.17 -13.73 12.26
CA SER A 161 5.83 -14.75 11.42
C SER A 161 7.04 -15.39 12.10
N ARG A 162 7.80 -14.63 12.91
CA ARG A 162 8.99 -15.16 13.60
C ARG A 162 8.69 -15.86 14.92
N SER A 163 7.74 -15.36 15.71
CA SER A 163 7.50 -15.88 17.07
C SER A 163 6.30 -16.82 17.15
N GLY A 164 5.54 -16.98 16.07
CA GLY A 164 4.29 -17.74 16.06
C GLY A 164 3.16 -17.12 16.88
N ARG A 165 3.39 -15.99 17.56
CA ARG A 165 2.40 -15.36 18.45
C ARG A 165 1.12 -15.04 17.68
N VAL A 166 0.00 -15.60 18.13
CA VAL A 166 -1.33 -15.33 17.58
C VAL A 166 -1.76 -13.92 17.99
N ILE A 167 -2.04 -13.08 17.00
CA ILE A 167 -2.59 -11.73 17.18
C ILE A 167 -4.12 -11.76 17.07
N TRP A 168 -4.62 -12.53 16.11
CA TRP A 168 -6.04 -12.80 15.90
C TRP A 168 -6.22 -14.31 15.68
N PRO A 169 -7.06 -14.99 16.47
CA PRO A 169 -7.37 -16.40 16.25
C PRO A 169 -8.01 -16.70 14.90
N GLY A 170 -8.89 -15.80 14.42
CA GLY A 170 -9.66 -16.03 13.19
C GLY A 170 -10.67 -17.17 13.32
N GLY A 171 -11.35 -17.51 12.22
CA GLY A 171 -12.48 -18.45 12.21
C GLY A 171 -13.74 -17.83 11.64
N GLU A 172 -14.92 -18.37 11.95
CA GLU A 172 -16.20 -17.72 11.59
C GLU A 172 -16.35 -16.35 12.27
N GLU A 173 -15.80 -16.25 13.47
CA GLU A 173 -15.60 -15.01 14.21
C GLU A 173 -14.11 -14.65 14.31
N ALA A 174 -13.82 -13.41 14.66
CA ALA A 174 -12.43 -12.93 14.78
C ALA A 174 -11.67 -13.52 15.98
N GLY A 175 -12.38 -13.84 17.06
CA GLY A 175 -11.80 -14.14 18.38
C GLY A 175 -11.23 -12.93 19.12
N GLY A 176 -10.56 -13.18 20.24
CA GLY A 176 -9.94 -12.17 21.07
C GLY A 176 -8.65 -11.58 20.46
N PHE A 177 -8.46 -10.27 20.59
CA PHE A 177 -7.21 -9.61 20.19
C PHE A 177 -6.12 -9.86 21.22
N ALA A 178 -5.01 -10.47 20.81
CA ALA A 178 -3.85 -10.74 21.67
C ALA A 178 -2.58 -9.96 21.25
N GLY A 179 -2.76 -8.89 20.47
CA GLY A 179 -1.68 -8.00 20.07
C GLY A 179 -1.55 -6.75 20.94
N TRP A 180 -0.61 -5.89 20.57
CA TRP A 180 -0.48 -4.55 21.16
C TRP A 180 -1.29 -3.49 20.40
N ALA A 181 -2.06 -2.65 21.09
CA ALA A 181 -2.68 -1.46 20.51
C ALA A 181 -1.98 -0.20 21.01
N GLY A 182 -1.80 0.79 20.12
CA GLY A 182 -1.24 2.08 20.54
C GLY A 182 -2.25 2.94 21.28
N PHE A 183 -3.52 2.84 20.88
CA PHE A 183 -4.64 3.55 21.47
C PHE A 183 -5.92 2.71 21.40
N GLU A 184 -6.80 2.92 22.35
CA GLU A 184 -8.12 2.31 22.40
C GLU A 184 -9.17 3.27 22.94
N ALA A 185 -10.42 3.05 22.53
CA ALA A 185 -11.58 3.80 22.98
C ALA A 185 -12.76 2.84 23.10
N SER A 186 -13.59 3.03 24.11
CA SER A 186 -14.87 2.33 24.22
C SER A 186 -15.99 3.28 23.83
N CYS A 187 -16.95 2.79 23.04
CA CYS A 187 -18.13 3.57 22.72
C CYS A 187 -18.99 3.77 23.98
N PRO A 188 -19.41 4.99 24.32
CA PRO A 188 -20.28 5.23 25.47
C PRO A 188 -21.70 4.65 25.28
N GLY A 189 -22.16 4.47 24.05
CA GLY A 189 -23.50 3.95 23.76
C GLY A 189 -23.62 2.42 23.76
N CYS A 190 -22.63 1.71 23.21
CA CYS A 190 -22.69 0.24 23.07
C CYS A 190 -21.54 -0.52 23.74
N GLY A 191 -20.64 0.18 24.44
CA GLY A 191 -19.48 -0.43 25.12
C GLY A 191 -18.39 -0.97 24.18
N LYS A 192 -18.61 -1.02 22.86
CA LYS A 192 -17.67 -1.60 21.91
C LYS A 192 -16.30 -0.93 21.95
N THR A 193 -15.26 -1.73 22.15
CA THR A 193 -13.87 -1.29 22.10
C THR A 193 -13.36 -1.18 20.68
N VAL A 194 -12.73 -0.05 20.36
CA VAL A 194 -12.09 0.24 19.08
C VAL A 194 -10.61 0.50 19.31
N ARG A 195 -9.76 -0.20 18.56
CA ARG A 195 -8.30 -0.11 18.68
C ARG A 195 -7.68 0.64 17.50
N LYS A 196 -6.58 1.34 17.75
CA LYS A 196 -5.81 2.09 16.77
C LYS A 196 -4.31 1.91 17.02
N ALA A 197 -3.55 1.84 15.94
CA ALA A 197 -2.09 1.85 16.01
C ALA A 197 -1.52 3.26 16.29
N ARG A 198 -2.26 4.32 15.94
CA ARG A 198 -1.87 5.73 16.11
C ARG A 198 -3.07 6.56 16.53
N HIS A 199 -2.82 7.66 17.22
CA HIS A 199 -3.88 8.59 17.62
C HIS A 199 -4.57 9.18 16.37
N PRO A 200 -5.90 9.15 16.28
CA PRO A 200 -6.63 9.81 15.19
C PRO A 200 -6.41 11.32 15.19
N ARG A 201 -6.25 11.93 14.00
CA ARG A 201 -6.13 13.39 13.87
C ARG A 201 -7.47 14.13 13.89
N ARG A 202 -8.57 13.42 13.60
CA ARG A 202 -9.93 13.97 13.58
C ARG A 202 -10.80 13.21 14.59
N PRO A 203 -11.80 13.86 15.21
CA PRO A 203 -12.79 13.18 16.03
C PRO A 203 -13.45 12.02 15.27
N GLN A 204 -13.73 10.94 15.99
CA GLN A 204 -14.43 9.77 15.45
C GLN A 204 -15.52 9.36 16.42
N ALA A 205 -16.61 8.81 15.90
CA ALA A 205 -17.69 8.24 16.68
C ALA A 205 -17.88 6.76 16.33
N CYS A 206 -18.62 6.03 17.16
CA CYS A 206 -18.98 4.64 16.88
C CYS A 206 -19.91 4.56 15.67
N GLY A 207 -19.41 4.02 14.56
CA GLY A 207 -20.18 3.88 13.32
C GLY A 207 -21.48 3.09 13.52
N ALA A 208 -21.49 2.01 14.31
CA ALA A 208 -22.70 1.23 14.54
C ALA A 208 -23.79 2.01 15.31
N CYS A 209 -23.41 2.83 16.29
CA CYS A 209 -24.35 3.68 17.02
C CYS A 209 -24.80 4.86 16.17
N CYS A 210 -23.90 5.49 15.42
CA CYS A 210 -24.25 6.53 14.45
C CYS A 210 -25.22 6.01 13.39
N GLU A 211 -25.01 4.81 12.85
CA GLU A 211 -25.92 4.16 11.92
C GLU A 211 -27.31 4.01 12.54
N ARG A 212 -27.37 3.41 13.74
CA ARG A 212 -28.62 3.08 14.42
C ARG A 212 -29.40 4.30 14.93
N HIS A 213 -28.72 5.36 15.36
CA HIS A 213 -29.34 6.45 16.12
C HIS A 213 -29.19 7.84 15.47
N ALA A 214 -28.44 7.94 14.38
CA ALA A 214 -28.18 9.20 13.68
C ALA A 214 -28.15 9.05 12.15
N ALA A 215 -28.74 7.98 11.60
CA ALA A 215 -28.78 7.70 10.16
C ALA A 215 -27.38 7.75 9.50
N GLY A 216 -26.39 7.20 10.19
CA GLY A 216 -25.00 7.14 9.74
C GLY A 216 -24.21 8.45 9.89
N ARG A 217 -24.87 9.56 10.28
CA ARG A 217 -24.17 10.83 10.55
C ARG A 217 -23.37 10.75 11.84
N TYR A 218 -22.28 11.50 11.88
CA TYR A 218 -21.50 11.69 13.10
C TYR A 218 -22.41 12.24 14.21
N ASP A 219 -22.32 11.64 15.39
CA ASP A 219 -23.06 12.06 16.57
C ASP A 219 -22.11 12.09 17.77
N GLU A 220 -22.02 13.26 18.41
CA GLU A 220 -21.11 13.52 19.53
C GLU A 220 -21.40 12.60 20.71
N ARG A 221 -22.65 12.12 20.89
CA ARG A 221 -23.03 11.16 21.94
C ARG A 221 -22.27 9.85 21.85
N PHE A 222 -21.76 9.49 20.67
CA PHE A 222 -21.02 8.25 20.45
C PHE A 222 -19.55 8.48 20.13
N ARG A 223 -19.04 9.68 20.43
CA ARG A 223 -17.64 10.06 20.23
C ARG A 223 -16.71 9.09 20.98
N LEU A 224 -15.67 8.65 20.27
CA LEU A 224 -14.65 7.76 20.78
C LEU A 224 -13.48 8.59 21.33
N VAL A 225 -13.24 8.46 22.64
CA VAL A 225 -12.11 9.09 23.33
C VAL A 225 -10.97 8.08 23.41
N PHE A 226 -9.95 8.27 22.57
CA PHE A 226 -8.82 7.36 22.47
C PHE A 226 -7.79 7.64 23.56
N ARG A 227 -7.38 6.58 24.28
CA ARG A 227 -6.34 6.61 25.31
C ARG A 227 -5.32 5.50 25.04
N ARG A 228 -4.12 5.61 25.61
CA ARG A 228 -3.18 4.49 25.60
C ARG A 228 -3.74 3.35 26.46
N PRO A 229 -3.64 2.08 26.03
CA PRO A 229 -3.96 0.95 26.89
C PRO A 229 -3.13 0.99 28.17
N SER A 230 -3.75 0.63 29.29
CA SER A 230 -3.10 0.40 30.59
C SER A 230 -2.25 -0.85 30.57
#